data_AF-A0A820MVK3-F1
#
_entry.id   AF-A0A820MVK3-F1
#
_cell.length_a   1.000
_cell.length_b   1.000
_cell.length_c   1.000
_cell.angle_alpha   90.00
_cell.angle_beta   90.00
_cell.angle_gamma   90.00
#
_symmetry.space_group_name_H-M   'P 1'
#
loop_
_entity.id
_entity.type
_entity.pdbx_description
1 polymer ?
#
loop_
_entity_poly.entity_id
_entity_poly.type
_entity_poly.pdbx_seq_one_letter_code
_entity_poly.pdbx_strand_id
1 'polypeptide(L)'
;YTMQPNRYAHLSKPGCKGEQWHKDSYYGYKKLLRHHQLRYIMAMYYPQNTTIEMGLTAIKPRLQYEVMDPKINRNNDMENDICMTYTVGTVVLIHYDIFNRFEEPTKPTWNHNSMNAAYDAGLLQPIVKHIWNWMMGGVDIRQQLSIDQHIIEWERQLNDTDGKLRLNAAYNLA
;
A
#
# COMPACT_ATOMS: atom_id res chain seq x y z
N TYR A 1 -6.30 -23.19 -4.39
CA TYR A 1 -6.38 -21.71 -4.38
C TYR A 1 -5.22 -21.17 -5.20
N THR A 2 -5.43 -20.08 -5.94
CA THR A 2 -4.39 -19.40 -6.70
C THR A 2 -4.34 -17.94 -6.28
N MET A 3 -3.14 -17.38 -6.20
CA MET A 3 -2.97 -15.96 -5.89
C MET A 3 -3.19 -15.15 -7.17
N GLN A 4 -4.02 -14.11 -7.12
CA GLN A 4 -4.19 -13.23 -8.26
C GLN A 4 -2.92 -12.39 -8.50
N PRO A 5 -2.54 -12.11 -9.77
CA PRO A 5 -1.35 -11.33 -10.07
C PRO A 5 -1.44 -9.87 -9.60
N ASN A 6 -2.66 -9.32 -9.56
CA ASN A 6 -2.89 -7.94 -9.16
C ASN A 6 -2.57 -7.76 -7.67
N ARG A 7 -1.46 -7.07 -7.43
CA ARG A 7 -0.93 -6.72 -6.12
C ARG A 7 -0.45 -5.28 -6.26
N TYR A 8 -1.09 -4.37 -5.55
CA TYR A 8 -0.75 -2.96 -5.62
C TYR A 8 -0.65 -2.40 -4.21
N ALA A 9 0.40 -1.63 -3.95
CA ALA A 9 0.53 -0.89 -2.72
C ALA A 9 -0.21 0.44 -2.88
N HIS A 10 -1.30 0.61 -2.13
CA HIS A 10 -2.05 1.85 -2.12
C HIS A 10 -1.38 2.85 -1.17
N LEU A 11 -1.07 4.03 -1.68
CA LEU A 11 -0.58 5.16 -0.89
C LEU A 11 -1.62 6.27 -0.90
N SER A 12 -2.19 6.55 0.27
CA SER A 12 -3.12 7.64 0.45
C SER A 12 -2.39 8.91 0.89
N LYS A 13 -2.34 9.90 0.01
CA LYS A 13 -1.69 11.19 0.32
C LYS A 13 -2.70 12.14 0.98
N PRO A 14 -2.25 13.03 1.87
CA PRO A 14 -3.10 14.12 2.36
C PRO A 14 -3.64 14.95 1.18
N GLY A 15 -4.92 15.34 1.22
CA GLY A 15 -5.54 16.11 0.13
C GLY A 15 -6.04 15.26 -1.05
N CYS A 16 -5.86 13.93 -1.03
CA CYS A 16 -6.45 13.05 -2.03
C CYS A 16 -7.94 12.88 -1.75
N LYS A 17 -8.78 13.21 -2.74
CA LYS A 17 -10.23 12.96 -2.67
C LYS A 17 -10.47 11.49 -2.31
N GLY A 18 -11.31 11.28 -1.29
CA GLY A 18 -11.78 9.94 -0.93
C GLY A 18 -12.42 9.23 -2.11
N GLU A 19 -12.34 7.91 -2.12
CA GLU A 19 -12.97 7.09 -3.12
C GLU A 19 -14.48 7.00 -2.84
N GLN A 20 -15.27 6.94 -3.90
CA GLN A 20 -16.68 6.61 -3.78
C GLN A 20 -16.82 5.13 -3.39
N TRP A 21 -17.97 4.79 -2.80
CA TRP A 21 -18.36 3.39 -2.61
C TRP A 21 -18.25 2.64 -3.92
N HIS A 22 -17.40 1.61 -3.94
CA HIS A 22 -17.18 0.79 -5.11
C HIS A 22 -17.02 -0.68 -4.71
N LYS A 23 -17.01 -1.54 -5.72
CA LYS A 23 -16.58 -2.93 -5.59
C LYS A 23 -15.36 -3.10 -6.47
N ASP A 24 -14.35 -3.81 -5.98
CA ASP A 24 -13.21 -4.16 -6.80
C ASP A 24 -13.62 -5.03 -7.98
N SER A 25 -13.21 -4.63 -9.18
CA SER A 25 -13.65 -5.28 -10.42
C SER A 25 -12.66 -5.00 -11.54
N TYR A 26 -12.21 -6.07 -12.20
CA TYR A 26 -11.47 -5.97 -13.46
C TYR A 26 -12.30 -5.32 -14.59
N TYR A 27 -13.63 -5.36 -14.49
CA TYR A 27 -14.55 -4.88 -15.52
C TYR A 27 -15.25 -3.56 -15.13
N GLY A 28 -14.76 -2.88 -14.07
CA GLY A 28 -15.40 -1.70 -13.50
C GLY A 28 -16.85 -1.96 -13.05
N TYR A 29 -17.69 -0.92 -13.12
CA TYR A 29 -19.10 -0.93 -12.71
C TYR A 29 -20.00 -1.87 -13.54
N LYS A 30 -19.50 -2.44 -14.64
CA LYS A 30 -20.30 -3.19 -15.63
C LYS A 30 -20.49 -4.68 -15.30
N LYS A 31 -20.00 -5.16 -14.14
CA LYS A 31 -20.21 -6.56 -13.72
C LYS A 31 -21.65 -6.74 -13.22
N LEU A 32 -22.55 -7.02 -14.16
CA LEU A 32 -23.98 -7.24 -13.94
C LEU A 32 -24.27 -8.62 -13.30
N LEU A 33 -23.41 -9.60 -13.52
CA LEU A 33 -23.57 -10.96 -12.98
C LEU A 33 -22.69 -11.15 -11.73
N ARG A 34 -23.34 -11.25 -10.57
CA ARG A 34 -22.71 -11.62 -9.30
C ARG A 34 -22.79 -13.12 -9.10
N HIS A 35 -21.74 -13.69 -8.54
CA HIS A 35 -21.69 -15.11 -8.24
C HIS A 35 -22.16 -15.33 -6.81
N HIS A 36 -23.08 -16.28 -6.59
CA HIS A 36 -23.59 -16.59 -5.26
C HIS A 36 -22.52 -17.23 -4.35
N GLN A 37 -21.54 -17.93 -4.95
CA GLN A 37 -20.39 -18.49 -4.23
C GLN A 37 -19.23 -17.51 -4.14
N LEU A 38 -18.56 -17.51 -2.98
CA LEU A 38 -17.28 -16.84 -2.76
C LEU A 38 -16.21 -17.47 -3.66
N ARG A 39 -15.74 -16.70 -4.66
CA ARG A 39 -14.63 -17.12 -5.54
C ARG A 39 -13.29 -16.50 -5.19
N TYR A 40 -13.32 -15.30 -4.58
CA TYR A 40 -12.13 -14.50 -4.32
C TYR A 40 -12.23 -13.84 -2.94
N ILE A 41 -11.12 -13.86 -2.22
CA ILE A 41 -10.90 -13.12 -0.99
C ILE A 41 -9.81 -12.10 -1.30
N MET A 42 -10.02 -10.85 -0.88
CA MET A 42 -8.98 -9.83 -0.92
C MET A 42 -8.30 -9.76 0.44
N ALA A 43 -6.97 -9.68 0.44
CA ALA A 43 -6.16 -9.46 1.61
C ALA A 43 -5.54 -8.05 1.57
N MET A 44 -5.80 -7.24 2.58
CA MET A 44 -5.22 -5.91 2.75
C MET A 44 -4.24 -5.95 3.93
N TYR A 45 -2.97 -5.67 3.66
CA TYR A 45 -1.93 -5.61 4.69
C TYR A 45 -1.69 -4.17 5.11
N TYR A 46 -1.74 -3.91 6.43
CA TYR A 46 -1.51 -2.60 7.00
C TYR A 46 -0.13 -2.56 7.68
N PRO A 47 0.89 -1.93 7.04
CA PRO A 47 2.27 -1.92 7.54
C PRO A 47 2.50 -0.94 8.70
N GLN A 48 1.45 -0.27 9.18
CA GLN A 48 1.48 0.68 10.28
C GLN A 48 0.14 0.68 11.01
N ASN A 49 0.10 1.24 12.22
CA ASN A 49 -1.18 1.51 12.89
C ASN A 49 -2.04 2.40 11.99
N THR A 50 -3.28 1.99 11.76
CA THR A 50 -4.27 2.74 10.98
C THR A 50 -5.27 3.37 11.93
N THR A 51 -5.23 4.69 12.07
CA THR A 51 -6.16 5.46 12.91
C THR A 51 -7.27 6.08 12.07
N ILE A 52 -8.35 6.54 12.72
CA ILE A 52 -9.50 7.18 12.06
C ILE A 52 -9.04 8.34 11.15
N GLU A 53 -8.05 9.11 11.59
CA GLU A 53 -7.54 10.29 10.88
C GLU A 53 -6.79 9.96 9.57
N MET A 54 -6.41 8.70 9.35
CA MET A 54 -5.64 8.26 8.17
C MET A 54 -6.50 8.01 6.93
N GLY A 55 -7.83 8.17 7.05
CA GLY A 55 -8.75 7.76 6.00
C GLY A 55 -8.98 6.25 6.04
N LEU A 56 -10.02 5.82 6.77
CA LEU A 56 -10.24 4.39 6.98
C LEU A 56 -10.72 3.71 5.70
N THR A 57 -10.26 2.48 5.49
CA THR A 57 -11.01 1.55 4.65
C THR A 57 -12.33 1.27 5.36
N ALA A 58 -13.43 1.55 4.69
CA ALA A 58 -14.77 1.25 5.17
C ALA A 58 -15.41 0.19 4.28
N ILE A 59 -16.22 -0.68 4.88
CA ILE A 59 -17.03 -1.67 4.13
C ILE A 59 -18.52 -1.47 4.41
N LYS A 60 -19.35 -1.82 3.43
CA LYS A 60 -20.78 -2.05 3.68
C LYS A 60 -21.03 -3.55 3.91
N PRO A 61 -21.26 -3.99 5.15
CA PRO A 61 -21.48 -5.40 5.43
C PRO A 61 -22.73 -5.92 4.72
N ARG A 62 -22.74 -7.21 4.38
CA ARG A 62 -23.88 -7.95 3.76
C ARG A 62 -24.24 -7.55 2.32
N LEU A 63 -23.57 -6.56 1.74
CA LEU A 63 -23.88 -6.09 0.39
C LEU A 63 -23.04 -6.75 -0.72
N GLN A 64 -22.37 -7.86 -0.45
CA GLN A 64 -21.50 -8.53 -1.44
C GLN A 64 -22.26 -9.04 -2.68
N TYR A 65 -23.55 -9.37 -2.54
CA TYR A 65 -24.39 -9.86 -3.64
C TYR A 65 -25.17 -8.76 -4.36
N GLU A 66 -25.20 -7.55 -3.80
CA GLU A 66 -25.90 -6.44 -4.41
C GLU A 66 -25.23 -5.97 -5.71
N VAL A 67 -26.05 -5.52 -6.65
CA VAL A 67 -25.55 -4.88 -7.87
C VAL A 67 -25.20 -3.43 -7.56
N MET A 68 -24.07 -2.97 -8.09
CA MET A 68 -23.72 -1.56 -7.97
C MET A 68 -24.52 -0.75 -8.98
N ASP A 69 -25.58 -0.08 -8.52
CA ASP A 69 -26.24 0.99 -9.25
C ASP A 69 -25.81 2.34 -8.64
N PRO A 70 -25.01 3.15 -9.36
CA PRO A 70 -24.60 4.49 -8.91
C PRO A 70 -25.77 5.46 -8.63
N LYS A 71 -26.98 5.17 -9.12
CA LYS A 71 -28.18 5.99 -8.86
C LYS A 71 -28.92 5.57 -7.59
N ILE A 72 -28.89 4.28 -7.24
CA ILE A 72 -29.55 3.72 -6.04
C ILE A 72 -28.64 3.84 -4.82
N ASN A 73 -27.34 3.57 -4.99
CA ASN A 73 -26.35 3.56 -3.91
C ASN A 73 -25.74 4.95 -3.66
N ARG A 74 -26.46 6.02 -3.99
CA ARG A 74 -26.05 7.41 -3.77
C ARG A 74 -26.09 7.83 -2.31
N ASN A 75 -26.90 7.15 -1.51
CA ASN A 75 -27.06 7.49 -0.10
C ASN A 75 -25.85 6.99 0.68
N ASN A 76 -25.06 7.95 1.17
CA ASN A 76 -24.00 7.75 2.14
C ASN A 76 -24.60 7.50 3.54
N ASP A 77 -25.53 6.54 3.67
CA ASP A 77 -25.99 6.11 4.99
C ASP A 77 -24.82 5.41 5.67
N MET A 78 -24.06 6.21 6.42
CA MET A 78 -22.90 5.79 7.20
C MET A 78 -23.28 4.98 8.43
N GLU A 79 -24.57 4.95 8.79
CA GLU A 79 -25.07 4.40 10.05
C GLU A 79 -24.80 2.89 10.21
N ASN A 80 -24.56 2.18 9.10
CA ASN A 80 -24.26 0.75 9.09
C ASN A 80 -22.88 0.39 8.53
N ASP A 81 -22.04 1.40 8.27
CA ASP A 81 -20.72 1.19 7.68
C ASP A 81 -19.71 0.78 8.74
N ILE A 82 -18.86 -0.19 8.41
CA ILE A 82 -17.78 -0.61 9.29
C ILE A 82 -16.50 0.07 8.80
N CYS A 83 -16.11 1.13 9.50
CA CYS A 83 -14.79 1.75 9.36
C CYS A 83 -13.80 1.04 10.27
N MET A 84 -12.62 0.73 9.75
CA MET A 84 -11.73 -0.22 10.43
C MET A 84 -10.38 0.40 10.75
N THR A 85 -10.09 0.55 12.04
CA THR A 85 -8.75 0.88 12.56
C THR A 85 -7.97 -0.39 12.86
N TYR A 86 -6.66 -0.38 12.64
CA TYR A 86 -5.82 -1.56 12.78
C TYR A 86 -4.51 -1.27 13.50
N THR A 87 -3.94 -2.29 14.13
CA THR A 87 -2.54 -2.26 14.56
C THR A 87 -1.62 -2.66 13.42
N VAL A 88 -0.38 -2.20 13.48
CA VAL A 88 0.69 -2.59 12.54
C VAL A 88 0.78 -4.10 12.38
N GLY A 89 0.97 -4.56 11.14
CA GLY A 89 1.11 -5.97 10.83
C GLY A 89 -0.22 -6.69 10.59
N THR A 90 -1.36 -6.01 10.74
CA THR A 90 -2.68 -6.62 10.54
C THR A 90 -2.91 -6.93 9.06
N VAL A 91 -3.43 -8.12 8.79
CA VAL A 91 -3.98 -8.52 7.48
C VAL A 91 -5.48 -8.64 7.61
N VAL A 92 -6.20 -7.91 6.75
CA VAL A 92 -7.65 -7.90 6.71
C VAL A 92 -8.11 -8.70 5.51
N LEU A 93 -8.96 -9.69 5.76
CA LEU A 93 -9.56 -10.51 4.72
C LEU A 93 -10.99 -10.04 4.48
N ILE A 94 -11.29 -9.61 3.26
CA ILE A 94 -12.63 -9.22 2.84
C ILE A 94 -13.11 -10.07 1.67
N HIS A 95 -14.43 -10.23 1.57
CA HIS A 95 -15.05 -10.77 0.38
C HIS A 95 -14.76 -9.84 -0.81
N TYR A 96 -14.21 -10.36 -1.91
CA TYR A 96 -13.77 -9.51 -3.03
C TYR A 96 -14.90 -8.66 -3.65
N ASP A 97 -16.12 -9.21 -3.76
CA ASP A 97 -17.29 -8.45 -4.24
C ASP A 97 -17.98 -7.59 -3.15
N ILE A 98 -17.38 -7.33 -1.99
CA ILE A 98 -17.96 -6.42 -0.99
C ILE A 98 -17.83 -4.96 -1.45
N PHE A 99 -18.76 -4.10 -1.02
CA PHE A 99 -18.56 -2.66 -1.19
C PHE A 99 -17.51 -2.17 -0.20
N ASN A 100 -16.53 -1.44 -0.72
CA ASN A 100 -15.52 -0.76 0.05
C ASN A 100 -15.38 0.69 -0.42
N ARG A 101 -14.78 1.52 0.43
CA ARG A 101 -14.27 2.84 0.05
C ARG A 101 -13.08 3.20 0.90
N PHE A 102 -12.35 4.19 0.41
CA PHE A 102 -11.31 4.91 1.12
C PHE A 102 -11.79 6.33 1.44
N GLU A 103 -11.70 6.76 2.70
CA GLU A 103 -11.95 8.17 3.07
C GLU A 103 -10.68 9.01 2.98
N GLU A 104 -10.81 10.30 2.69
CA GLU A 104 -9.66 11.21 2.63
C GLU A 104 -8.98 11.35 4.01
N PRO A 105 -7.63 11.25 4.11
CA PRO A 105 -6.93 11.49 5.35
C PRO A 105 -7.11 12.94 5.79
N THR A 106 -7.54 13.16 7.02
CA THR A 106 -7.69 14.51 7.58
C THR A 106 -6.38 15.10 8.08
N LYS A 107 -5.34 14.27 8.25
CA LYS A 107 -3.99 14.69 8.66
C LYS A 107 -2.92 13.83 7.94
N PRO A 108 -1.71 14.36 7.68
CA PRO A 108 -0.57 13.54 7.34
C PRO A 108 -0.19 12.66 8.55
N THR A 109 -0.26 11.35 8.38
CA THR A 109 -0.19 10.40 9.51
C THR A 109 0.92 9.37 9.39
N TRP A 110 1.81 9.50 8.42
CA TRP A 110 2.98 8.65 8.34
C TRP A 110 3.98 9.05 9.45
N ASN A 111 3.76 8.48 10.64
CA ASN A 111 4.64 8.56 11.80
C ASN A 111 5.69 7.45 11.68
N HIS A 112 6.74 7.70 10.90
CA HIS A 112 7.87 6.80 10.86
C HIS A 112 8.69 6.93 12.13
N ASN A 113 8.78 5.85 12.89
CA ASN A 113 9.85 5.73 13.86
C ASN A 113 11.13 5.36 13.09
N SER A 114 12.12 6.23 13.08
CA SER A 114 13.42 5.98 12.47
C SER A 114 14.13 4.75 13.07
N MET A 115 13.78 4.33 14.28
CA MET A 115 14.28 3.09 14.88
C MET A 115 13.80 1.82 14.16
N ASN A 116 12.66 1.84 13.46
CA ASN A 116 12.17 0.69 12.69
C ASN A 116 12.99 0.42 11.41
N ALA A 117 13.81 1.38 10.97
CA ALA A 117 14.74 1.21 9.85
C ALA A 117 15.97 0.36 10.23
N ALA A 118 16.13 -0.01 11.50
CA ALA A 118 17.28 -0.76 12.02
C ALA A 118 17.17 -2.29 11.87
N TYR A 119 16.11 -2.81 11.23
CA TYR A 119 15.99 -4.24 10.90
C TYR A 119 17.08 -4.66 9.90
N ASP A 120 17.77 -5.78 10.18
CA ASP A 120 18.75 -6.38 9.26
C ASP A 120 18.06 -7.31 8.25
N ALA A 121 17.80 -6.79 7.07
CA ALA A 121 17.30 -7.50 5.89
C ALA A 121 18.39 -8.29 5.13
N GLY A 122 19.58 -8.45 5.72
CA GLY A 122 20.69 -9.16 5.10
C GLY A 122 21.14 -8.47 3.81
N LEU A 123 21.26 -9.24 2.72
CA LEU A 123 21.63 -8.69 1.42
C LEU A 123 20.63 -7.66 0.89
N LEU A 124 19.34 -7.76 1.28
CA LEU A 124 18.29 -6.85 0.79
C LEU A 124 18.27 -5.49 1.49
N GLN A 125 19.13 -5.27 2.50
CA GLN A 125 19.21 -4.01 3.26
C GLN A 125 19.21 -2.76 2.37
N PRO A 126 19.94 -2.71 1.24
CA PRO A 126 19.98 -1.53 0.39
C PRO A 126 18.63 -1.21 -0.27
N ILE A 127 17.95 -2.24 -0.78
CA ILE A 127 16.63 -2.11 -1.43
C ILE A 127 15.58 -1.70 -0.40
N VAL A 128 15.59 -2.35 0.77
CA VAL A 128 14.68 -2.02 1.87
C VAL A 128 14.88 -0.58 2.33
N LYS A 129 16.13 -0.12 2.47
CA LYS A 129 16.45 1.27 2.85
C LYS A 129 16.04 2.27 1.77
N HIS A 130 16.22 1.94 0.49
CA HIS A 130 15.78 2.78 -0.62
C HIS A 130 14.26 2.93 -0.64
N ILE A 131 13.51 1.81 -0.58
CA ILE A 131 12.04 1.81 -0.51
C ILE A 131 11.57 2.55 0.74
N TRP A 132 12.20 2.30 1.89
CA TRP A 132 11.89 3.00 3.14
C TRP A 132 12.05 4.51 2.98
N ASN A 133 13.20 4.99 2.51
CA ASN A 133 13.46 6.41 2.26
C ASN A 133 12.48 7.02 1.24
N TRP A 134 12.10 6.27 0.21
CA TRP A 134 11.08 6.69 -0.75
C TRP A 134 9.69 6.81 -0.11
N MET A 135 9.28 5.78 0.65
CA MET A 135 8.06 5.82 1.47
C MET A 135 8.12 6.98 2.47
N MET A 136 9.33 7.43 2.82
CA MET A 136 9.52 8.55 3.70
C MET A 136 9.23 9.94 3.12
N GLY A 137 9.00 10.03 1.81
CA GLY A 137 8.95 11.32 1.12
C GLY A 137 10.24 12.14 1.29
N GLY A 138 11.30 11.53 1.82
CA GLY A 138 12.60 12.16 1.99
C GLY A 138 13.22 12.34 0.62
N VAL A 139 13.64 13.57 0.32
CA VAL A 139 14.58 13.78 -0.77
C VAL A 139 15.81 12.98 -0.41
N ASP A 140 16.15 12.09 -1.32
CA ASP A 140 17.28 11.21 -1.21
C ASP A 140 18.55 11.98 -0.81
N ILE A 141 19.06 11.70 0.39
CA ILE A 141 20.24 12.38 0.98
C ILE A 141 21.51 12.13 0.14
N ARG A 142 21.42 11.29 -0.91
CA ARG A 142 22.44 11.06 -1.93
C ARG A 142 22.88 12.33 -2.69
N GLN A 143 22.24 13.48 -2.50
CA GLN A 143 22.65 14.77 -3.10
C GLN A 143 23.89 15.44 -2.48
N GLN A 144 24.74 14.73 -1.73
CA GLN A 144 25.99 15.30 -1.18
C GLN A 144 27.25 15.05 -2.04
N LEU A 145 27.22 14.15 -3.02
CA LEU A 145 28.33 13.90 -3.95
C LEU A 145 27.85 14.09 -5.40
N SER A 146 28.75 14.49 -6.30
CA SER A 146 28.41 14.53 -7.73
C SER A 146 28.15 13.12 -8.27
N ILE A 147 27.35 13.01 -9.33
CA ILE A 147 27.01 11.73 -9.98
C ILE A 147 28.28 10.92 -10.31
N ASP A 148 29.32 11.59 -10.80
CA ASP A 148 30.59 10.95 -11.18
C ASP A 148 31.33 10.33 -9.98
N GLN A 149 31.27 10.98 -8.81
CA GLN A 149 31.89 10.47 -7.59
C GLN A 149 31.15 9.23 -7.04
N HIS A 150 29.82 9.19 -7.19
CA HIS A 150 29.02 8.02 -6.82
C HIS A 150 29.31 6.82 -7.71
N ILE A 151 29.47 7.02 -9.02
CA ILE A 151 29.77 5.93 -9.97
C ILE A 151 31.11 5.28 -9.62
N ILE A 152 32.17 6.07 -9.42
CA ILE A 152 33.50 5.55 -9.06
C ILE A 152 33.45 4.73 -7.76
N GLU A 153 32.71 5.23 -6.76
CA GLU A 153 32.59 4.53 -5.48
C GLU A 153 31.77 3.23 -5.60
N TRP A 154 30.69 3.22 -6.40
CA TRP A 154 29.92 2.00 -6.64
C TRP A 154 30.71 0.96 -7.44
N GLU A 155 31.46 1.37 -8.47
CA GLU A 155 32.35 0.47 -9.21
C GLU A 155 33.39 -0.19 -8.29
N ARG A 156 33.95 0.57 -7.34
CA ARG A 156 34.85 0.04 -6.31
C ARG A 156 34.15 -0.99 -5.43
N GLN A 157 32.93 -0.67 -4.97
CA GLN A 157 32.15 -1.52 -4.06
C GLN A 157 31.62 -2.81 -4.71
N LEU A 158 31.56 -2.93 -6.04
CA LEU A 158 31.20 -4.19 -6.72
C LEU A 158 32.15 -5.35 -6.39
N ASN A 159 33.40 -5.05 -6.02
CA ASN A 159 34.42 -6.04 -5.67
C ASN A 159 34.63 -6.19 -4.16
N ASP A 160 33.81 -5.55 -3.32
CA ASP A 160 33.94 -5.63 -1.87
C ASP A 160 33.68 -7.07 -1.37
N THR A 161 34.28 -7.46 -0.23
CA THR A 161 34.01 -8.75 0.42
C THR A 161 32.61 -8.84 1.02
N ASP A 162 32.00 -7.72 1.44
CA ASP A 162 30.64 -7.65 1.96
C ASP A 162 29.61 -7.66 0.83
N GLY A 163 28.77 -8.71 0.80
CA GLY A 163 27.72 -8.85 -0.20
C GLY A 163 26.67 -7.74 -0.17
N LYS A 164 26.45 -7.07 0.97
CA LYS A 164 25.50 -5.94 1.09
C LYS A 164 26.01 -4.73 0.30
N LEU A 165 27.32 -4.45 0.37
CA LEU A 165 27.96 -3.37 -0.38
C LEU A 165 27.94 -3.66 -1.88
N ARG A 166 28.29 -4.90 -2.28
CA ARG A 166 28.21 -5.31 -3.69
C ARG A 166 26.80 -5.19 -4.27
N LEU A 167 25.77 -5.64 -3.55
CA LEU A 167 24.39 -5.56 -4.03
C LEU A 167 23.91 -4.11 -4.11
N ASN A 168 24.26 -3.28 -3.12
CA ASN A 168 23.94 -1.86 -3.16
C ASN A 168 24.58 -1.19 -4.40
N ALA A 169 25.86 -1.44 -4.65
CA ALA A 169 26.56 -0.90 -5.81
C ALA A 169 25.90 -1.31 -7.13
N ALA A 170 25.60 -2.61 -7.29
CA ALA A 170 24.91 -3.13 -8.48
C ALA A 170 23.53 -2.49 -8.70
N TYR A 171 22.77 -2.29 -7.63
CA TYR A 171 21.45 -1.65 -7.71
C TYR A 171 21.51 -0.19 -8.17
N ASN A 172 22.54 0.55 -7.76
CA ASN A 172 22.66 1.97 -8.10
C ASN A 172 23.31 2.24 -9.46
N LEU A 173 24.02 1.25 -10.03
CA LEU A 173 24.60 1.33 -11.37
C LEU A 173 23.64 0.90 -12.50
N ALA A 174 22.51 0.27 -12.16
CA ALA A 174 21.50 -0.22 -13.10
C ALA A 174 20.44 0.86 -13.44
#